data_AF-A0A813H2E2-F1
#
_entry.id   AF-A0A813H2E2-F1
#
_cell.length_a   1.000
_cell.length_b   1.000
_cell.length_c   1.000
_cell.angle_alpha   90.00
_cell.angle_beta   90.00
_cell.angle_gamma   90.00
#
_symmetry.space_group_name_H-M   'P 1'
#
loop_
_entity.id
_entity.type
_entity.pdbx_description
1 polymer ?
#
loop_
_entity_poly.entity_id
_entity_poly.type
_entity_poly.pdbx_seq_one_letter_code
_entity_poly.pdbx_strand_id
1 'polypeptide(L)'
;MATLNLYQLSPWCIKPATNWRNCAMVELFSGSPRPPNWFCTHWWGEPLQDCVACIRRHCDVRQLCNQSTYYWICAYANRQHALSQELSDDPKETSFYRAMCQAEGLLLILDNVGPAMPFTRVWCAYELSMALIDTTREKPPLLLDTVAHTQAGALLQQQCRLLQRTTIHPTTMCCCSTGSWAVPACHQPTLHTRTAFTFWLMLYLLPPRHTCVQILLSNIISSP
;
A
#
# COMPACT_ATOMS: atom_id res chain seq x y z
N MET A 1 -7.79 18.92 -8.85
CA MET A 1 -8.02 18.58 -7.43
C MET A 1 -6.69 18.61 -6.72
N ALA A 2 -6.60 19.23 -5.54
CA ALA A 2 -5.39 19.17 -4.73
C ALA A 2 -5.24 17.75 -4.17
N THR A 3 -4.06 17.13 -4.34
CA THR A 3 -3.73 15.84 -3.77
C THR A 3 -3.02 16.04 -2.42
N LEU A 4 -3.36 15.23 -1.43
CA LEU A 4 -2.68 15.22 -0.12
C LEU A 4 -1.32 14.53 -0.26
N ASN A 5 -0.24 15.19 0.16
CA ASN A 5 1.11 14.61 0.23
C ASN A 5 1.71 14.75 1.63
N LEU A 6 2.95 14.29 1.81
CA LEU A 6 3.59 14.27 3.12
C LEU A 6 3.94 15.65 3.67
N TYR A 7 4.20 16.65 2.80
CA TYR A 7 4.41 18.04 3.25
C TYR A 7 3.18 18.63 3.95
N GLN A 8 1.98 18.19 3.56
CA GLN A 8 0.72 18.58 4.19
C GLN A 8 0.35 17.64 5.36
N LEU A 9 0.51 16.33 5.16
CA LEU A 9 0.18 15.32 6.16
C LEU A 9 1.04 15.44 7.43
N SER A 10 2.32 15.80 7.29
CA SER A 10 3.24 15.94 8.43
C SER A 10 2.77 16.98 9.45
N PRO A 11 2.59 18.27 9.10
CA PRO A 11 2.14 19.27 10.06
C PRO A 11 0.69 19.08 10.52
N TRP A 12 -0.21 18.61 9.66
CA TRP A 12 -1.64 18.56 9.99
C TRP A 12 -2.09 17.29 10.70
N CYS A 13 -1.38 16.17 10.50
CA CYS A 13 -1.79 14.88 11.04
C CYS A 13 -0.69 14.21 11.86
N ILE A 14 0.51 14.01 11.28
CA ILE A 14 1.54 13.19 11.91
C ILE A 14 2.08 13.86 13.17
N LYS A 15 2.50 15.12 13.08
CA LYS A 15 3.07 15.82 14.24
C LYS A 15 2.07 15.91 15.40
N PRO A 16 0.82 16.38 15.21
CA PRO A 16 -0.15 16.39 16.31
C PRO A 16 -0.44 15.00 16.89
N ALA A 17 -0.65 13.98 16.04
CA ALA A 17 -1.00 12.64 16.48
C ALA A 17 0.13 11.93 17.24
N THR A 18 1.39 12.27 16.95
CA THR A 18 2.56 11.62 17.56
C THR A 18 3.15 12.38 18.73
N ASN A 19 2.91 13.69 18.84
CA ASN A 19 3.54 14.56 19.84
C ASN A 19 3.16 14.17 21.27
N TRP A 20 1.91 13.80 21.53
CA TRP A 20 1.43 13.50 22.87
C TRP A 20 2.07 12.23 23.48
N ARG A 21 2.51 11.28 22.64
CA ARG A 21 3.31 10.11 23.06
C ARG A 21 4.81 10.28 22.85
N ASN A 22 5.25 11.40 22.27
CA ASN A 22 6.63 11.65 21.86
C ASN A 22 7.22 10.47 21.05
N CYS A 23 6.49 9.97 20.06
CA CYS A 23 6.85 8.76 19.31
C CYS A 23 6.88 8.98 17.79
N ALA A 24 7.38 8.03 17.02
CA ALA A 24 7.26 8.02 15.56
C ALA A 24 5.85 7.56 15.14
N MET A 25 5.49 7.80 13.88
CA MET A 25 4.17 7.39 13.37
C MET A 25 4.01 5.86 13.34
N VAL A 26 5.08 5.14 13.00
CA VAL A 26 5.09 3.67 13.02
C VAL A 26 4.84 3.10 14.42
N GLU A 27 5.32 3.77 15.47
CA GLU A 27 5.12 3.37 16.87
C GLU A 27 3.69 3.62 17.33
N LEU A 28 3.05 4.68 16.81
CA LEU A 28 1.64 4.96 17.11
C LEU A 28 0.70 3.91 16.52
N PHE A 29 1.02 3.39 15.32
CA PHE A 29 0.20 2.37 14.64
C PHE A 29 0.48 0.95 15.09
N SER A 30 1.67 0.68 15.61
CA SER A 30 2.07 -0.66 16.03
C SER A 30 1.74 -0.85 17.51
N GLY A 31 0.74 -1.70 17.80
CA GLY A 31 0.42 -2.09 19.19
C GLY A 31 1.53 -2.92 19.87
N SER A 32 2.55 -3.31 19.13
CA SER A 32 3.73 -4.05 19.56
C SER A 32 4.91 -3.69 18.63
N PRO A 33 6.16 -3.63 19.11
CA PRO A 33 7.32 -3.43 18.24
C PRO A 33 7.37 -4.49 17.15
N ARG A 34 7.30 -4.08 15.88
CA ARG A 34 7.39 -4.98 14.71
C ARG A 34 8.32 -4.39 13.67
N PRO A 35 9.45 -5.03 13.33
CA PRO A 35 10.35 -4.52 12.31
C PRO A 35 9.67 -4.51 10.93
N PRO A 36 10.13 -3.66 10.00
CA PRO A 36 9.66 -3.73 8.62
C PRO A 36 10.10 -5.04 7.96
N ASN A 37 9.23 -5.62 7.13
CA ASN A 37 9.69 -6.54 6.07
C ASN A 37 10.23 -5.73 4.90
N TRP A 38 9.56 -4.62 4.59
CA TRP A 38 9.94 -3.72 3.49
C TRP A 38 10.08 -2.29 3.99
N PHE A 39 11.21 -1.68 3.66
CA PHE A 39 11.47 -0.26 3.89
C PHE A 39 11.13 0.53 2.62
N CYS A 40 10.24 1.51 2.69
CA CYS A 40 9.80 2.29 1.54
C CYS A 40 10.50 3.65 1.52
N THR A 41 11.26 3.90 0.45
CA THR A 41 11.79 5.23 0.14
C THR A 41 10.90 5.93 -0.89
N HIS A 42 10.58 7.18 -0.63
CA HIS A 42 9.78 8.02 -1.52
C HIS A 42 10.09 9.51 -1.26
N TRP A 43 9.74 10.37 -2.21
CA TRP A 43 9.81 11.81 -2.02
C TRP A 43 8.52 12.35 -1.40
N TRP A 44 8.64 13.36 -0.54
CA TRP A 44 7.51 13.78 0.32
C TRP A 44 6.36 14.46 -0.40
N GLY A 45 6.55 14.97 -1.62
CA GLY A 45 5.46 15.63 -2.34
C GLY A 45 4.66 14.71 -3.25
N GLU A 46 4.99 13.41 -3.29
CA GLU A 46 4.18 12.42 -4.00
C GLU A 46 2.76 12.40 -3.43
N PRO A 47 1.71 12.34 -4.27
CA PRO A 47 0.37 12.09 -3.77
C PRO A 47 0.33 10.83 -2.88
N LEU A 48 -0.15 10.97 -1.65
CA LEU A 48 -0.18 9.88 -0.67
C LEU A 48 -0.95 8.66 -1.21
N GLN A 49 -2.03 8.90 -1.94
CA GLN A 49 -2.83 7.86 -2.57
C GLN A 49 -2.04 7.02 -3.59
N ASP A 50 -1.10 7.65 -4.30
CA ASP A 50 -0.27 7.01 -5.33
C ASP A 50 0.80 6.15 -4.65
N CYS A 51 1.45 6.69 -3.61
CA CYS A 51 2.36 5.93 -2.74
C CYS A 51 1.67 4.69 -2.12
N VAL A 52 0.45 4.84 -1.60
CA VAL A 52 -0.33 3.69 -1.07
C VAL A 52 -0.71 2.70 -2.18
N ALA A 53 -1.06 3.17 -3.37
CA ALA A 53 -1.35 2.30 -4.51
C ALA A 53 -0.11 1.50 -4.94
N CYS A 54 1.06 2.13 -4.96
CA CYS A 54 2.35 1.50 -5.20
C CYS A 54 2.65 0.37 -4.20
N ILE A 55 2.50 0.64 -2.90
CA ILE A 55 2.70 -0.36 -1.84
C ILE A 55 1.73 -1.54 -2.00
N ARG A 56 0.45 -1.27 -2.23
CA ARG A 56 -0.55 -2.33 -2.48
C ARG A 56 -0.19 -3.17 -3.70
N ARG A 57 0.22 -2.52 -4.79
CA ARG A 57 0.60 -3.23 -6.01
C ARG A 57 1.81 -4.12 -5.80
N HIS A 58 2.81 -3.63 -5.08
CA HIS A 58 3.99 -4.41 -4.73
C HIS A 58 3.61 -5.62 -3.85
N CYS A 59 2.75 -5.42 -2.84
CA CYS A 59 2.19 -6.49 -2.02
C CYS A 59 1.48 -7.56 -2.87
N ASP A 60 0.66 -7.16 -3.84
CA ASP A 60 -0.04 -8.09 -4.75
C ASP A 60 0.94 -8.90 -5.61
N VAL A 61 1.92 -8.23 -6.23
CA VAL A 61 2.89 -8.87 -7.14
C VAL A 61 3.78 -9.87 -6.40
N ARG A 62 4.22 -9.53 -5.19
CA ARG A 62 5.04 -10.38 -4.35
C ARG A 62 4.21 -11.42 -3.57
N GLN A 63 2.88 -11.42 -3.73
CA GLN A 63 1.94 -12.30 -3.04
C GLN A 63 2.02 -12.22 -1.51
N LEU A 64 2.30 -11.02 -0.99
CA LEU A 64 2.52 -10.76 0.43
C LEU A 64 1.23 -10.39 1.18
N CYS A 65 0.12 -10.14 0.49
CA CYS A 65 -1.09 -9.62 1.12
C CYS A 65 -1.85 -10.63 1.99
N ASN A 66 -1.53 -11.93 1.86
CA ASN A 66 -2.02 -12.98 2.76
C ASN A 66 -1.10 -13.21 3.97
N GLN A 67 0.04 -12.51 4.02
CA GLN A 67 1.03 -12.61 5.08
C GLN A 67 0.95 -11.39 6.02
N SER A 68 1.52 -11.54 7.21
CA SER A 68 1.68 -10.43 8.15
C SER A 68 2.89 -9.56 7.75
N THR A 69 2.80 -8.90 6.60
CA THR A 69 3.90 -8.09 6.04
C THR A 69 3.78 -6.62 6.46
N TYR A 70 4.88 -6.05 6.94
CA TYR A 70 4.97 -4.65 7.37
C TYR A 70 5.79 -3.83 6.38
N TYR A 71 5.15 -2.79 5.86
CA TYR A 71 5.81 -1.74 5.08
C TYR A 71 6.04 -0.53 5.98
N TRP A 72 7.30 -0.10 6.12
CA TRP A 72 7.63 1.12 6.82
C TRP A 72 8.05 2.18 5.82
N ILE A 73 7.26 3.25 5.74
CA ILE A 73 7.65 4.44 4.99
C ILE A 73 8.72 5.17 5.78
N CYS A 74 9.85 5.49 5.14
CA CYS A 74 11.03 6.06 5.80
C CYS A 74 10.69 7.25 6.71
N ALA A 75 9.87 8.17 6.22
CA ALA A 75 9.47 9.35 6.97
C ALA A 75 8.59 9.03 8.20
N TYR A 76 7.85 7.92 8.19
CA TYR A 76 7.02 7.50 9.33
C TYR A 76 7.82 6.82 10.43
N ALA A 77 9.05 6.36 10.12
CA ALA A 77 9.99 5.84 11.11
C ALA A 77 10.61 6.95 11.97
N ASN A 78 10.55 8.21 11.52
CA ASN A 78 11.12 9.35 12.24
C ASN A 78 10.08 10.02 13.15
N ARG A 79 10.54 10.56 14.28
CA ARG A 79 9.76 11.49 15.12
C ARG A 79 9.65 12.85 14.42
N GLN A 80 8.68 12.99 13.53
CA GLN A 80 8.50 14.19 12.70
C GLN A 80 8.36 15.50 13.49
N HIS A 81 7.82 15.46 14.71
CA HIS A 81 7.67 16.63 15.57
C HIS A 81 9.01 17.09 16.21
N ALA A 82 10.03 16.23 16.20
CA ALA A 82 11.35 16.47 16.78
C ALA A 82 12.48 16.05 15.81
N LEU A 83 12.27 16.22 14.50
CA LEU A 83 13.15 15.67 13.46
C LEU A 83 14.61 16.10 13.60
N SER A 84 14.89 17.32 14.05
CA SER A 84 16.26 17.80 14.29
C SER A 84 17.01 17.01 15.37
N GLN A 85 16.29 16.36 16.29
CA GLN A 85 16.87 15.50 17.32
C GLN A 85 17.05 14.05 16.85
N GLU A 86 16.41 13.68 15.74
CA GLU A 86 16.51 12.34 15.12
C GLU A 86 17.68 12.23 14.15
N LEU A 87 18.19 13.36 13.69
CA LEU A 87 19.33 13.43 12.79
C LEU A 87 20.62 13.52 13.63
N SER A 88 21.51 12.57 13.42
CA SER A 88 22.85 12.48 13.99
C SER A 88 23.90 12.89 12.96
N ASP A 89 25.13 13.15 13.42
CA ASP A 89 26.26 13.43 12.54
C ASP A 89 26.60 12.24 11.65
N ASP A 90 26.47 11.02 12.17
CA ASP A 90 26.50 9.78 11.38
C ASP A 90 25.07 9.34 11.03
N PRO A 91 24.66 9.40 9.75
CA PRO A 91 23.34 8.92 9.31
C PRO A 91 23.04 7.45 9.64
N LYS A 92 24.06 6.62 9.90
CA LYS A 92 23.87 5.22 10.32
C LYS A 92 23.34 5.07 11.75
N GLU A 93 23.37 6.12 12.56
CA GLU A 93 22.80 6.10 13.92
C GLU A 93 21.30 6.45 13.93
N THR A 94 20.76 6.91 12.80
CA THR A 94 19.37 7.38 12.68
C THR A 94 18.35 6.24 12.84
N SER A 95 17.13 6.59 13.25
CA SER A 95 16.02 5.64 13.38
C SER A 95 15.62 5.00 12.05
N PHE A 96 15.62 5.77 10.96
CA PHE A 96 15.29 5.23 9.63
C PHE A 96 16.37 4.26 9.10
N TYR A 97 17.66 4.51 9.35
CA TYR A 97 18.72 3.55 8.98
C TYR A 97 18.57 2.25 9.77
N ARG A 98 18.36 2.34 11.08
CA ARG A 98 18.12 1.15 11.93
C ARG A 98 16.91 0.35 11.46
N ALA A 99 15.83 1.01 11.03
CA ALA A 99 14.67 0.35 10.45
C ALA A 99 15.01 -0.38 9.14
N MET A 100 15.76 0.28 8.24
CA MET A 100 16.22 -0.30 6.99
C MET A 100 17.13 -1.52 7.20
N CYS A 101 18.01 -1.51 8.21
CA CYS A 101 18.83 -2.67 8.56
C CYS A 101 18.00 -3.90 8.95
N GLN A 102 16.80 -3.70 9.48
CA GLN A 102 15.89 -4.77 9.87
C GLN A 102 15.04 -5.30 8.70
N ALA A 103 14.93 -4.57 7.60
CA ALA A 103 14.14 -4.98 6.44
C ALA A 103 14.79 -6.11 5.63
N GLU A 104 13.94 -6.84 4.91
CA GLU A 104 14.35 -7.83 3.88
C GLU A 104 14.57 -7.14 2.53
N GLY A 105 13.81 -6.08 2.25
CA GLY A 105 13.93 -5.31 1.02
C GLY A 105 13.62 -3.83 1.18
N LEU A 106 14.10 -3.06 0.21
CA LEU A 106 13.79 -1.67 -0.02
C LEU A 106 12.86 -1.55 -1.24
N LEU A 107 11.76 -0.83 -1.06
CA LEU A 107 10.84 -0.46 -2.13
C LEU A 107 11.05 1.01 -2.48
N LEU A 108 11.59 1.26 -3.67
CA LEU A 108 11.73 2.60 -4.26
C LEU A 108 10.41 2.99 -4.95
N ILE A 109 9.75 4.00 -4.43
CA ILE A 109 8.52 4.54 -5.01
C ILE A 109 8.86 5.78 -5.83
N LEU A 110 8.61 5.70 -7.13
CA LEU A 110 8.83 6.77 -8.10
C LEU A 110 7.54 7.50 -8.39
N ASP A 111 7.64 8.82 -8.50
CA ASP A 111 6.60 9.66 -9.06
C ASP A 111 6.59 9.66 -10.58
N ASN A 112 5.53 10.23 -11.14
CA ASN A 112 5.31 10.28 -12.58
C ASN A 112 5.92 11.53 -13.27
N VAL A 113 6.75 12.30 -12.55
CA VAL A 113 7.43 13.47 -13.08
C VAL A 113 8.86 13.08 -13.48
N GLY A 114 9.34 13.43 -14.68
CA GLY A 114 10.74 13.17 -15.05
C GLY A 114 11.71 14.12 -14.34
N PRO A 115 12.91 13.72 -13.89
CA PRO A 115 13.58 12.40 -13.92
C PRO A 115 13.29 11.51 -12.68
N ALA A 116 12.06 11.52 -12.16
CA ALA A 116 11.64 11.03 -10.86
C ALA A 116 12.30 11.79 -9.69
N MET A 117 11.48 12.47 -8.91
CA MET A 117 11.90 13.32 -7.80
C MET A 117 12.71 12.59 -6.71
N PRO A 118 12.51 11.30 -6.39
CA PRO A 118 13.36 10.59 -5.43
C PRO A 118 14.85 10.69 -5.74
N PHE A 119 15.26 10.64 -7.01
CA PHE A 119 16.69 10.74 -7.38
C PHE A 119 17.28 12.14 -7.18
N THR A 120 16.45 13.15 -6.91
CA THR A 120 16.88 14.53 -6.61
C THR A 120 16.95 14.81 -5.10
N ARG A 121 16.54 13.85 -4.25
CA ARG A 121 16.48 14.03 -2.81
C ARG A 121 17.61 13.29 -2.12
N VAL A 122 18.41 14.02 -1.35
CA VAL A 122 19.62 13.47 -0.69
C VAL A 122 19.30 12.29 0.23
N TRP A 123 18.17 12.31 0.95
CA TRP A 123 17.79 11.19 1.81
C TRP A 123 17.40 9.94 1.02
N CYS A 124 16.67 10.08 -0.09
CA CYS A 124 16.36 8.96 -0.99
C CYS A 124 17.64 8.38 -1.60
N ALA A 125 18.56 9.23 -2.05
CA ALA A 125 19.86 8.80 -2.58
C ALA A 125 20.70 8.07 -1.51
N TYR A 126 20.70 8.56 -0.27
CA TYR A 126 21.35 7.90 0.86
C TYR A 126 20.72 6.52 1.11
N GLU A 127 19.41 6.42 1.24
CA GLU A 127 18.69 5.15 1.47
C GLU A 127 18.98 4.13 0.35
N LEU A 128 18.98 4.56 -0.91
CA LEU A 128 19.36 3.70 -2.05
C LEU A 128 20.83 3.27 -1.99
N SER A 129 21.75 4.19 -1.65
CA SER A 129 23.17 3.86 -1.52
C SER A 129 23.40 2.82 -0.41
N MET A 130 22.68 2.93 0.71
CA MET A 130 22.77 1.97 1.80
C MET A 130 22.17 0.62 1.41
N ALA A 131 21.08 0.60 0.66
CA ALA A 131 20.51 -0.66 0.18
C ALA A 131 21.42 -1.41 -0.81
N LEU A 132 22.16 -0.67 -1.64
CA LEU A 132 22.97 -1.24 -2.73
C LEU A 132 24.42 -1.53 -2.35
N ILE A 133 25.03 -0.68 -1.52
CA ILE A 133 26.48 -0.66 -1.31
C ILE A 133 26.84 -1.06 0.12
N ASP A 134 25.95 -0.84 1.10
CA ASP A 134 26.33 -1.05 2.50
C ASP A 134 26.51 -2.53 2.83
N THR A 135 27.77 -2.90 3.09
CA THR A 135 28.18 -4.24 3.52
C THR A 135 28.26 -4.38 5.03
N THR A 136 27.93 -3.32 5.79
CA THR A 136 28.01 -3.34 7.26
C THR A 136 26.81 -4.01 7.93
N ARG A 137 25.79 -4.39 7.15
CA ARG A 137 24.60 -5.08 7.64
C ARG A 137 24.92 -6.54 7.99
N GLU A 138 24.42 -6.99 9.13
CA GLU A 138 24.47 -8.41 9.51
C GLU A 138 23.58 -9.28 8.62
N LYS A 139 22.48 -8.70 8.11
CA LYS A 139 21.57 -9.36 7.18
C LYS A 139 22.11 -9.33 5.74
N PRO A 140 21.67 -10.28 4.88
CA PRO A 140 21.98 -10.23 3.45
C PRO A 140 21.62 -8.88 2.81
N PRO A 141 22.22 -8.54 1.65
CA PRO A 141 21.87 -7.34 0.89
C PRO A 141 20.35 -7.19 0.70
N LEU A 142 19.85 -5.95 0.77
CA LEU A 142 18.42 -5.69 0.60
C LEU A 142 17.99 -6.08 -0.81
N LEU A 143 16.83 -6.71 -0.93
CA LEU A 143 16.12 -6.75 -2.20
C LEU A 143 15.75 -5.33 -2.60
N LEU A 144 15.99 -4.94 -3.84
CA LEU A 144 15.59 -3.63 -4.36
C LEU A 144 14.48 -3.80 -5.38
N ASP A 145 13.27 -3.42 -5.00
CA ASP A 145 12.13 -3.35 -5.91
C ASP A 145 11.80 -1.88 -6.19
N THR A 146 11.39 -1.59 -7.44
CA THR A 146 11.00 -0.23 -7.86
C THR A 146 9.58 -0.25 -8.38
N VAL A 147 8.79 0.75 -7.99
CA VAL A 147 7.38 0.87 -8.38
C VAL A 147 7.05 2.33 -8.70
N ALA A 148 6.18 2.54 -9.69
CA ALA A 148 5.67 3.86 -10.04
C ALA A 148 4.16 3.78 -10.29
N HIS A 149 3.42 4.79 -9.83
CA HIS A 149 2.01 4.92 -10.18
C HIS A 149 1.87 5.71 -11.49
N THR A 150 1.27 5.08 -12.51
CA THR A 150 0.96 5.74 -13.78
C THR A 150 -0.49 5.47 -14.16
N GLN A 151 -1.12 6.40 -14.89
CA GLN A 151 -2.48 6.20 -15.38
C GLN A 151 -2.59 4.96 -16.27
N ALA A 152 -1.61 4.74 -17.15
CA ALA A 152 -1.55 3.54 -17.98
C ALA A 152 -1.46 2.26 -17.14
N GLY A 153 -0.62 2.25 -16.10
CA GLY A 153 -0.50 1.12 -15.16
C GLY A 153 -1.80 0.85 -14.39
N ALA A 154 -2.50 1.91 -13.97
CA ALA A 154 -3.78 1.79 -13.27
C ALA A 154 -4.87 1.17 -14.16
N LEU A 155 -4.95 1.59 -15.43
CA LEU A 155 -5.90 1.04 -16.41
C LEU A 155 -5.64 -0.44 -16.70
N LEU A 156 -4.37 -0.81 -16.92
CA LEU A 156 -3.98 -2.21 -17.11
C LEU A 156 -4.35 -3.05 -15.88
N GLN A 157 -4.10 -2.54 -14.67
CA GLN A 157 -4.47 -3.25 -13.44
C GLN A 157 -6.00 -3.44 -13.32
N GLN A 158 -6.79 -2.45 -13.71
CA GLN A 158 -8.25 -2.56 -13.73
C GLN A 158 -8.72 -3.62 -14.73
N GLN A 159 -8.16 -3.61 -15.95
CA GLN A 159 -8.46 -4.61 -16.98
C GLN A 159 -8.08 -6.04 -16.52
N CYS A 160 -6.89 -6.24 -15.96
CA CYS A 160 -6.48 -7.53 -15.42
C CYS A 160 -7.41 -8.02 -14.31
N ARG A 161 -7.86 -7.13 -13.41
CA ARG A 161 -8.82 -7.48 -12.34
C ARG A 161 -10.19 -7.88 -12.90
N LEU A 162 -10.67 -7.19 -13.95
CA LEU A 162 -11.91 -7.56 -14.62
C LEU A 162 -11.79 -8.95 -15.27
N LEU A 163 -10.69 -9.21 -15.97
CA LEU A 163 -10.42 -10.52 -16.57
C LEU A 163 -10.35 -11.63 -15.50
N GLN A 164 -9.64 -11.40 -14.39
CA GLN A 164 -9.59 -12.38 -13.30
C GLN A 164 -10.98 -12.66 -12.71
N ARG A 165 -11.83 -11.65 -12.53
CA ARG A 165 -13.21 -11.84 -12.04
C ARG A 165 -14.09 -12.61 -13.02
N THR A 166 -13.96 -12.39 -14.33
CA THR A 166 -14.74 -13.12 -15.32
C THR A 166 -14.27 -14.57 -15.49
N THR A 167 -13.00 -14.86 -15.19
CA THR A 167 -12.43 -16.22 -15.33
C THR A 167 -12.71 -17.11 -14.11
N ILE A 168 -13.11 -16.54 -12.96
CA ILE A 168 -13.45 -17.29 -11.72
C ILE A 168 -14.94 -17.72 -11.69
N HIS A 169 -15.63 -17.76 -12.83
CA HIS A 169 -16.75 -18.69 -12.97
C HIS A 169 -16.20 -20.00 -13.58
N PRO A 170 -15.85 -21.01 -12.77
CA PRO A 170 -15.83 -22.36 -13.30
C PRO A 170 -17.27 -22.62 -13.71
N THR A 171 -17.53 -22.66 -15.01
CA THR A 171 -18.69 -23.39 -15.50
C THR A 171 -18.58 -24.76 -14.88
N THR A 172 -19.48 -25.06 -13.95
CA THR A 172 -19.70 -26.40 -13.43
C THR A 172 -20.01 -27.26 -14.64
N MET A 173 -18.98 -27.87 -15.26
CA MET A 173 -19.16 -28.93 -16.23
C MET A 173 -19.67 -30.12 -15.44
N CYS A 174 -20.99 -30.15 -15.28
CA CYS A 174 -21.70 -31.34 -14.86
C CYS A 174 -21.43 -32.39 -15.94
N CYS A 175 -20.57 -33.36 -15.60
CA CYS A 175 -20.31 -34.52 -16.43
C CYS A 175 -21.55 -35.40 -16.39
N CYS A 176 -22.54 -35.12 -17.25
CA CYS A 176 -23.62 -36.04 -17.53
C CYS A 176 -23.20 -36.91 -18.71
N SER A 177 -22.64 -38.06 -18.38
CA SER A 177 -22.62 -39.22 -19.26
C SER A 177 -24.04 -39.60 -19.67
N THR A 178 -24.29 -39.59 -20.98
CA THR A 178 -25.05 -40.55 -21.81
C THR A 178 -25.84 -39.81 -22.89
N GLY A 179 -25.72 -40.32 -24.12
CA GLY A 179 -26.03 -39.61 -25.35
C GLY A 179 -27.49 -39.23 -25.55
N SER A 180 -27.69 -38.11 -26.22
CA SER A 180 -28.47 -38.03 -27.46
C SER A 180 -28.32 -36.63 -28.05
N TRP A 181 -28.25 -36.54 -29.37
CA TRP A 181 -28.14 -35.28 -30.11
C TRP A 181 -29.45 -34.49 -30.02
N ALA A 182 -29.43 -33.33 -29.39
CA ALA A 182 -30.45 -32.30 -29.58
C ALA A 182 -29.87 -30.91 -29.32
N VAL A 183 -29.94 -30.06 -30.34
CA VAL A 183 -29.61 -28.63 -30.28
C VAL A 183 -30.81 -27.90 -29.66
N PRO A 184 -30.66 -27.06 -28.61
CA PRO A 184 -31.69 -26.10 -28.25
C PRO A 184 -31.37 -24.71 -28.79
N ALA A 185 -32.43 -24.07 -29.27
CA ALA A 185 -32.45 -22.79 -29.94
C ALA A 185 -32.01 -21.61 -29.05
N CYS A 186 -31.42 -20.63 -29.72
CA CYS A 186 -31.14 -19.30 -29.20
C CYS A 186 -32.44 -18.62 -28.72
N HIS A 187 -32.51 -18.23 -27.45
CA HIS A 187 -33.51 -17.31 -26.93
C HIS A 187 -32.82 -16.03 -26.47
N GLN A 188 -33.18 -14.93 -27.12
CA GLN A 188 -32.81 -13.58 -26.72
C GLN A 188 -33.42 -13.25 -25.34
N PRO A 189 -32.71 -12.57 -24.42
CA PRO A 189 -33.36 -11.94 -23.28
C PRO A 189 -33.91 -10.57 -23.69
N THR A 190 -35.23 -10.44 -23.60
CA THR A 190 -35.96 -9.19 -23.65
C THR A 190 -35.61 -8.31 -22.46
N LEU A 191 -35.33 -7.03 -22.74
CA LEU A 191 -35.23 -5.96 -21.75
C LEU A 191 -36.59 -5.80 -21.04
N HIS A 192 -36.64 -6.07 -19.74
CA HIS A 192 -37.69 -5.53 -18.89
C HIS A 192 -37.08 -4.80 -17.68
N THR A 193 -37.19 -3.48 -17.78
CA THR A 193 -37.13 -2.50 -16.71
C THR A 193 -38.09 -2.86 -15.57
N ARG A 194 -37.56 -3.14 -14.38
CA ARG A 194 -38.26 -2.85 -13.12
C ARG A 194 -37.30 -2.34 -12.05
N THR A 195 -37.60 -1.12 -11.67
CA THR A 195 -37.12 -0.31 -10.55
C THR A 195 -37.44 -0.96 -9.20
N ALA A 196 -36.78 -0.46 -8.15
CA ALA A 196 -37.02 -0.67 -6.70
C ALA A 196 -36.09 -1.67 -5.98
N PHE A 197 -34.87 -1.17 -5.75
CA PHE A 197 -34.15 -1.20 -4.47
C PHE A 197 -34.96 -1.68 -3.25
N THR A 198 -34.60 -2.84 -2.72
CA THR A 198 -34.78 -3.29 -1.33
C THR A 198 -33.44 -3.95 -0.99
N PHE A 199 -32.48 -3.23 -0.41
CA PHE A 199 -32.32 -2.98 1.03
C PHE A 199 -32.72 -4.17 1.90
N TRP A 200 -31.75 -4.64 2.69
CA TRP A 200 -31.79 -5.76 3.63
C TRP A 200 -31.65 -7.18 3.04
N LEU A 201 -30.41 -7.69 3.02
CA LEU A 201 -29.98 -8.89 3.78
C LEU A 201 -28.65 -9.44 3.22
N MET A 202 -27.50 -8.83 3.57
CA MET A 202 -26.18 -9.50 3.58
C MET A 202 -25.20 -8.67 4.43
N LEU A 203 -25.49 -8.53 5.73
CA LEU A 203 -24.60 -7.86 6.68
C LEU A 203 -24.25 -8.74 7.91
N TYR A 204 -24.41 -10.06 7.82
CA TYR A 204 -24.26 -10.93 8.99
C TYR A 204 -23.42 -12.19 8.82
N LEU A 205 -22.51 -12.26 7.85
CA LEU A 205 -21.53 -13.33 7.79
C LEU A 205 -20.19 -12.80 7.31
N LEU A 206 -19.35 -12.28 8.22
CA LEU A 206 -17.88 -12.36 8.21
C LEU A 206 -17.33 -11.79 9.54
N PRO A 207 -16.31 -12.41 10.16
CA PRO A 207 -15.93 -12.17 11.56
C PRO A 207 -15.08 -10.89 11.76
N PRO A 208 -15.04 -10.33 12.99
CA PRO A 208 -14.38 -9.07 13.27
C PRO A 208 -12.90 -9.29 13.61
N ARG A 209 -11.99 -8.95 12.70
CA ARG A 209 -10.58 -8.67 13.05
C ARG A 209 -10.09 -7.50 12.20
N HIS A 210 -9.38 -6.56 12.83
CA HIS A 210 -8.75 -5.33 12.31
C HIS A 210 -9.51 -4.00 12.53
N THR A 211 -9.58 -3.59 13.79
CA THR A 211 -10.20 -2.33 14.28
C THR A 211 -9.37 -1.05 14.08
N CYS A 212 -8.27 -1.03 13.31
CA CYS A 212 -7.44 0.19 13.20
C CYS A 212 -7.64 1.03 11.92
N VAL A 213 -8.18 0.46 10.83
CA VAL A 213 -8.28 1.19 9.54
C VAL A 213 -9.66 1.83 9.34
N GLN A 214 -10.71 1.32 9.98
CA GLN A 214 -12.06 1.90 9.89
C GLN A 214 -12.24 3.20 10.68
N ILE A 215 -11.43 3.46 11.71
CA ILE A 215 -11.59 4.64 12.57
C ILE A 215 -11.06 5.92 11.87
N LEU A 216 -10.09 5.81 10.97
CA LEU A 216 -9.58 6.97 10.24
C LEU A 216 -10.51 7.39 9.08
N LEU A 217 -11.16 6.44 8.42
CA LEU A 217 -12.05 6.73 7.28
C LEU A 217 -13.46 7.14 7.70
N SER A 218 -13.95 6.70 8.87
CA SER A 218 -15.26 7.12 9.38
C SER A 218 -15.25 8.56 9.91
N ASN A 219 -14.16 9.02 10.52
CA ASN A 219 -14.09 10.39 11.06
C ASN A 219 -13.85 11.49 10.00
N ILE A 220 -13.36 11.13 8.82
CA ILE A 220 -13.15 12.10 7.71
C ILE A 220 -14.46 12.35 6.92
N ILE A 221 -15.43 11.42 6.98
CA ILE A 221 -16.71 11.51 6.24
C ILE A 221 -17.83 12.12 7.11
N SER A 222 -17.61 12.32 8.41
CA SER A 222 -18.67 12.68 9.37
C SER A 222 -18.49 13.99 10.13
N SER A 223 -17.62 14.91 9.67
CA SER A 223 -17.59 16.28 10.23
C SER A 223 -18.15 17.28 9.21
N PRO A 224 -19.11 18.13 9.59
CA PRO A 224 -19.75 19.11 8.70
C PRO A 224 -18.78 20.19 8.20
#